data_AF-A0A960XQ24-F1
#
_entry.id   AF-A0A960XQ24-F1
#
_cell.length_a   1.000
_cell.length_b   1.000
_cell.length_c   1.000
_cell.angle_alpha   90.00
_cell.angle_beta   90.00
_cell.angle_gamma   90.00
#
_symmetry.space_group_name_H-M   'P 1'
#
loop_
_entity.id
_entity.type
_entity.pdbx_description
1 polymer ?
#
loop_
_entity_poly.entity_id
_entity_poly.type
_entity_poly.pdbx_seq_one_letter_code
_entity_poly.pdbx_strand_id
1 'polypeptide(L)'
;RPHAEERLRVFLETWREKQPKLAAWAEENLPEGFTVFGLPETHRRKLRTSNACETLNSQIKRRTRVVGLFPSEESLQRLVTAVLVEISEAWESGKSYLKPQN
;
A
#
# COMPACT_ATOMS: atom_id res chain seq x y z
N ARG A 1 13.56 13.12 4.77
CA ARG A 1 14.15 11.99 5.51
C ARG A 1 14.76 12.41 6.85
N PRO A 2 15.72 13.36 6.93
CA PRO A 2 16.33 13.74 8.23
C PRO A 2 15.31 14.19 9.28
N HIS A 3 14.30 14.97 8.86
CA HIS A 3 13.21 15.37 9.76
C HIS A 3 12.39 14.18 10.27
N ALA A 4 12.15 13.15 9.45
CA ALA A 4 11.39 11.97 9.88
C ALA A 4 12.18 11.12 10.89
N GLU A 5 13.50 10.99 10.68
CA GLU A 5 14.41 10.32 11.61
C GLU A 5 14.47 11.07 12.95
N GLU A 6 14.50 12.39 12.93
CA GLU A 6 14.43 13.20 14.15
C GLU A 6 13.10 13.02 14.88
N ARG A 7 11.97 13.02 14.15
CA ARG A 7 10.65 12.75 14.73
C ARG A 7 10.56 11.36 15.34
N LEU A 8 11.22 10.36 14.75
CA LEU A 8 11.32 9.02 15.33
C LEU A 8 12.07 9.04 16.65
N ARG A 9 13.21 9.74 16.75
CA ARG A 9 13.96 9.85 18.02
C ARG A 9 13.10 10.44 19.14
N VAL A 10 12.45 11.57 18.88
CA VAL A 10 11.55 12.22 19.85
C VAL A 10 10.39 11.29 20.24
N PHE A 11 9.84 10.54 19.29
CA PHE A 11 8.80 9.55 19.57
C PHE A 11 9.31 8.46 20.52
N LEU A 12 10.51 7.93 20.27
CA LEU A 12 11.10 6.88 21.09
C LEU A 12 11.38 7.39 22.51
N GLU A 13 11.95 8.58 22.67
CA GLU A 13 12.16 9.20 23.98
C GLU A 13 10.86 9.34 24.77
N THR A 14 9.78 9.73 24.10
CA THR A 14 8.47 9.94 24.73
C THR A 14 7.82 8.62 25.19
N TRP A 15 7.99 7.55 24.43
CA TRP A 15 7.20 6.33 24.57
C TRP A 15 7.96 5.10 25.07
N ARG A 16 9.30 5.13 25.14
CA ARG A 16 10.13 4.00 25.60
C ARG A 16 9.69 3.45 26.96
N GLU A 17 9.34 4.31 27.91
CA GLU A 17 8.94 3.87 29.26
C GLU A 17 7.46 3.47 29.34
N LYS A 18 6.56 4.29 28.76
CA LYS A 18 5.11 4.09 28.88
C LYS A 18 4.58 2.98 27.98
N GLN A 19 5.22 2.80 26.81
CA GLN A 19 4.79 1.87 25.76
C GLN A 19 6.00 1.22 25.07
N PRO A 20 6.78 0.39 25.78
CA PRO A 20 8.04 -0.16 25.28
C PRO A 20 7.88 -1.00 24.01
N LYS A 21 6.79 -1.77 23.90
CA LYS A 21 6.51 -2.58 22.70
C LYS A 21 6.27 -1.72 21.45
N LEU A 22 5.55 -0.61 21.61
CA LEU A 22 5.30 0.33 20.51
C LEU A 22 6.58 1.04 20.09
N ALA A 23 7.40 1.47 21.06
CA ALA A 23 8.69 2.09 20.78
C ALA A 23 9.63 1.14 20.03
N ALA A 24 9.76 -0.11 20.49
CA ALA A 24 10.57 -1.12 19.81
C ALA A 24 10.09 -1.38 18.37
N TRP A 25 8.78 -1.58 18.18
CA TRP A 25 8.21 -1.74 16.85
C TRP A 25 8.49 -0.53 15.95
N ALA A 26 8.33 0.69 16.47
CA ALA A 26 8.55 1.91 15.72
C ALA A 26 10.02 2.08 15.30
N GLU A 27 10.96 1.77 16.19
CA GLU A 27 12.40 1.83 15.93
C GLU A 27 12.82 0.85 14.84
N GLU A 28 12.25 -0.36 14.84
CA GLU A 28 12.56 -1.41 13.86
C GLU A 28 11.89 -1.17 12.49
N ASN A 29 10.61 -0.76 12.47
CA ASN A 29 9.78 -0.83 11.26
C ASN A 29 9.62 0.52 10.53
N LEU A 30 9.58 1.65 11.25
CA LEU A 30 9.37 2.96 10.60
C LEU A 30 10.51 3.40 9.67
N PRO A 31 11.80 3.08 9.93
CA PRO A 31 12.88 3.44 9.01
C PRO A 31 12.69 2.91 7.58
N GLU A 32 12.13 1.71 7.42
CA GLU A 32 11.82 1.14 6.09
C GLU A 32 10.81 2.03 5.34
N GLY A 33 9.79 2.53 6.04
CA GLY A 33 8.80 3.44 5.47
C GLY A 33 9.37 4.80 5.05
N PHE A 34 10.52 5.22 5.57
CA PHE A 34 11.17 6.48 5.20
C PHE A 34 11.77 6.47 3.78
N THR A 35 11.84 5.30 3.14
CA THR A 35 12.18 5.16 1.72
C THR A 35 11.29 6.03 0.82
N VAL A 36 10.04 6.27 1.21
CA VAL A 36 9.09 7.13 0.47
C VAL A 36 9.63 8.56 0.28
N PHE A 37 10.51 9.05 1.15
CA PHE A 37 11.09 10.38 1.00
C PHE A 37 12.08 10.50 -0.15
N GLY A 38 12.58 9.37 -0.68
CA GLY A 38 13.36 9.34 -1.93
C GLY A 38 12.50 9.54 -3.18
N LEU A 39 11.18 9.43 -3.06
CA LEU A 39 10.25 9.68 -4.16
C LEU A 39 9.94 11.18 -4.28
N PRO A 40 9.47 11.62 -5.46
CA PRO A 40 9.04 13.01 -5.63
C PRO A 40 7.87 13.37 -4.74
N GLU A 41 7.87 14.60 -4.24
CA GLU A 41 6.89 15.05 -3.23
C GLU A 41 5.43 14.89 -3.66
N THR A 42 5.15 15.16 -4.95
CA THR A 42 3.82 15.00 -5.54
C THR A 42 3.31 13.55 -5.52
N HIS A 43 4.21 12.57 -5.47
CA HIS A 43 3.88 11.14 -5.44
C HIS A 43 3.79 10.58 -4.01
N ARG A 44 4.55 11.14 -3.05
CA ARG A 44 4.64 10.63 -1.67
C ARG A 44 3.27 10.40 -1.02
N ARG A 45 2.33 11.33 -1.21
CA ARG A 45 0.98 11.22 -0.61
C ARG A 45 0.24 9.96 -1.05
N LYS A 46 0.45 9.51 -2.29
CA LYS A 46 -0.19 8.32 -2.86
C LYS A 46 0.60 7.04 -2.57
N LEU A 47 1.93 7.14 -2.52
CA LEU A 47 2.82 5.98 -2.39
C LEU A 47 3.21 5.65 -0.93
N ARG A 48 2.91 6.53 0.04
CA ARG A 48 3.13 6.26 1.47
C ARG A 48 2.12 5.27 2.09
N THR A 49 1.13 4.81 1.34
CA THR A 49 0.07 3.90 1.83
C THR A 49 -0.12 2.72 0.87
N SER A 50 -0.72 1.65 1.39
CA SER A 50 -1.12 0.45 0.64
C SER A 50 -2.48 0.59 -0.06
N ASN A 51 -3.09 1.78 -0.07
CA ASN A 51 -4.47 1.98 -0.52
C ASN A 51 -4.73 1.46 -1.94
N ALA A 52 -3.77 1.61 -2.85
CA ALA A 52 -3.90 1.11 -4.22
C ALA A 52 -4.02 -0.42 -4.26
N CYS A 53 -3.13 -1.11 -3.55
CA CYS A 53 -3.15 -2.57 -3.41
C CYS A 53 -4.41 -3.06 -2.67
N GLU A 54 -4.81 -2.38 -1.60
CA GLU A 54 -6.03 -2.71 -0.85
C GLU A 54 -7.29 -2.53 -1.69
N THR A 55 -7.34 -1.49 -2.51
CA THR A 55 -8.45 -1.25 -3.43
C THR A 55 -8.51 -2.37 -4.47
N LEU A 56 -7.37 -2.72 -5.08
CA LEU A 56 -7.27 -3.83 -6.04
C LEU A 56 -7.72 -5.15 -5.43
N ASN A 57 -7.20 -5.50 -4.25
CA ASN A 57 -7.55 -6.71 -3.52
C ASN A 57 -9.04 -6.74 -3.14
N SER A 58 -9.61 -5.60 -2.78
CA SER A 58 -11.04 -5.46 -2.50
C SER A 58 -11.91 -5.76 -3.72
N GLN A 59 -11.50 -5.32 -4.92
CA GLN A 59 -12.22 -5.63 -6.16
C GLN A 59 -12.18 -7.13 -6.50
N ILE A 60 -11.00 -7.75 -6.36
CA ILE A 60 -10.84 -9.20 -6.54
C ILE A 60 -11.76 -9.94 -5.57
N LYS A 61 -11.69 -9.61 -4.27
CA LYS A 61 -12.54 -10.22 -3.23
C LYS A 61 -14.03 -10.06 -3.51
N ARG A 62 -14.46 -8.90 -4.04
CA ARG A 62 -15.87 -8.66 -4.38
C ARG A 62 -16.34 -9.60 -5.49
N ARG A 63 -15.55 -9.79 -6.54
CA ARG A 63 -15.89 -10.65 -7.68
C ARG A 63 -15.84 -12.14 -7.31
N THR A 64 -14.85 -12.56 -6.53
CA THR A 64 -14.74 -13.96 -6.09
C THR A 64 -15.83 -14.33 -5.08
N ARG A 65 -16.26 -13.40 -4.22
CA ARG A 65 -17.34 -13.63 -3.24
C ARG A 65 -18.67 -14.01 -3.89
N VAL A 66 -18.97 -13.50 -5.08
CA VAL A 66 -20.22 -13.83 -5.81
C VAL A 66 -20.24 -15.29 -6.25
N VAL A 67 -19.08 -15.86 -6.58
CA VAL A 67 -18.97 -17.26 -7.03
C VAL A 67 -19.08 -18.24 -5.86
N GLY A 68 -18.56 -17.87 -4.68
CA GLY A 68 -18.63 -18.67 -3.46
C GLY A 68 -17.67 -19.87 -3.44
N LEU A 69 -17.78 -20.78 -4.41
CA LEU A 69 -16.92 -21.96 -4.57
C LEU A 69 -16.44 -22.10 -6.03
N PHE A 70 -15.15 -22.38 -6.21
CA PHE A 70 -14.58 -22.64 -7.53
C PHE A 70 -14.38 -24.14 -7.74
N PRO A 71 -14.68 -24.65 -8.95
CA PRO A 71 -14.51 -26.08 -9.25
C PRO A 71 -13.04 -26.50 -9.42
N SER A 72 -12.14 -25.54 -9.65
CA SER A 72 -10.69 -25.77 -9.75
C SER A 72 -9.91 -24.47 -9.53
N GLU A 73 -8.60 -24.57 -9.28
CA GLU A 73 -7.70 -23.42 -9.15
C GLU A 73 -7.63 -22.61 -10.45
N GLU A 74 -7.60 -23.28 -11.61
CA GLU A 74 -7.58 -22.61 -12.92
C GLU A 74 -8.84 -21.79 -13.13
N SER A 75 -9.97 -22.24 -12.59
CA SER A 75 -11.25 -21.52 -12.68
C SER A 75 -11.23 -20.23 -11.86
N LEU A 76 -10.61 -20.24 -10.67
CA LEU A 76 -10.35 -19.04 -9.88
C LEU A 76 -9.38 -18.12 -10.60
N GLN A 77 -8.26 -18.65 -11.10
CA GLN A 77 -7.24 -17.88 -11.79
C GLN A 77 -7.82 -17.16 -13.01
N ARG A 78 -8.66 -17.83 -13.82
CA ARG A 78 -9.34 -17.20 -14.97
C ARG A 78 -10.17 -15.98 -14.55
N LEU A 79 -10.95 -16.09 -13.47
CA LEU A 79 -11.74 -14.96 -12.99
C LEU A 79 -10.85 -13.81 -12.49
N VAL A 80 -9.85 -14.12 -11.67
CA VAL A 80 -8.93 -13.10 -11.12
C VAL A 80 -8.20 -12.38 -12.25
N THR A 81 -7.68 -13.12 -13.23
CA THR A 81 -7.02 -12.55 -14.42
C THR A 81 -7.99 -11.66 -15.19
N ALA A 82 -9.21 -12.11 -15.46
CA ALA A 82 -10.21 -11.29 -16.17
C ALA A 82 -10.52 -9.98 -15.44
N VAL A 83 -10.63 -10.01 -14.10
CA VAL A 83 -10.84 -8.80 -13.28
C VAL A 83 -9.63 -7.86 -13.34
N LEU A 84 -8.42 -8.41 -13.29
CA LEU A 84 -7.19 -7.61 -13.38
C LEU A 84 -7.03 -6.97 -14.77
N VAL A 85 -7.39 -7.68 -15.84
CA VAL A 85 -7.40 -7.14 -17.21
C VAL A 85 -8.41 -5.98 -17.32
N GLU A 86 -9.65 -6.17 -16.86
CA GLU A 86 -10.69 -5.10 -16.85
C GLU A 86 -10.20 -3.84 -16.11
N ILE A 87 -9.51 -4.01 -14.97
CA ILE A 87 -8.96 -2.90 -14.19
C ILE A 87 -7.78 -2.23 -14.93
N SER A 88 -6.91 -3.01 -15.57
CA SER A 88 -5.77 -2.48 -16.33
C SER A 88 -6.24 -1.59 -17.49
N GLU A 89 -7.20 -2.07 -18.28
CA GLU A 89 -7.80 -1.33 -19.39
C GLU A 89 -8.43 -0.01 -18.91
N ALA A 90 -9.11 -0.03 -17.76
CA ALA A 90 -9.67 1.17 -17.14
C ALA A 90 -8.60 2.15 -16.65
N TRP A 91 -7.43 1.67 -16.20
CA TRP A 91 -6.33 2.52 -15.78
C TRP A 91 -5.60 3.15 -16.96
N GLU A 92 -5.44 2.41 -18.06
CA GLU A 92 -4.81 2.89 -19.30
C GLU A 92 -5.62 4.03 -19.96
N SER A 93 -6.95 3.92 -19.94
CA SER A 93 -7.86 4.94 -20.48
C SER A 93 -8.21 6.05 -19.47
N GLY A 94 -7.87 5.86 -18.20
CA GLY A 94 -8.26 6.73 -17.09
C GLY A 94 -7.31 7.90 -16.81
N LYS A 95 -7.61 8.62 -15.72
CA LYS A 95 -6.69 9.66 -15.22
C LYS A 95 -5.47 9.01 -14.59
N SER A 96 -4.27 9.45 -15.00
CA SER A 96 -3.02 8.94 -14.43
C SER A 96 -2.99 9.06 -12.90
N TYR A 97 -2.66 7.94 -12.25
CA TYR A 97 -2.53 7.87 -10.80
C TYR A 97 -1.29 8.64 -10.31
N LEU A 98 -0.16 8.55 -10.99
CA LEU A 98 1.04 9.32 -10.68
C LEU A 98 1.28 10.34 -11.79
N LYS A 99 1.22 11.64 -11.45
CA LYS A 99 1.48 12.68 -12.44
C LYS A 99 2.93 12.60 -12.91
N PRO A 100 3.22 12.69 -14.22
CA PRO A 100 4.59 12.79 -14.70
C PRO A 100 5.34 13.94 -14.01
N GLN A 101 6.64 13.71 -13.79
CA GLN A 101 7.58 14.75 -13.40
C GLN A 101 7.88 15.54 -14.67
N ASN A 102 7.22 16.69 -14.88
CA ASN A 102 7.65 17.65 -15.88
C ASN A 102 8.67 18.60 -15.25
#